data_AF-A0A2V9FNR0-F1
#
_entry.id   AF-A0A2V9FNR0-F1
#
_cell.length_a   1.000
_cell.length_b   1.000
_cell.length_c   1.000
_cell.angle_alpha   90.00
_cell.angle_beta   90.00
_cell.angle_gamma   90.00
#
_symmetry.space_group_name_H-M   'P 1'
#
loop_
_entity.id
_entity.type
_entity.pdbx_description
1 polymer ?
#
loop_
_entity_poly.entity_id
_entity_poly.type
_entity_poly.pdbx_seq_one_letter_code
_entity_poly.pdbx_strand_id
1 'polypeptide(L)'
;MPAEDKYAYPPADERTYVGRRMGRVDGTAKSTGHAKYTYDYNAKGLLYGAFVRSPYAHARIKNINTSEAEKMSGVKAVEIVQKPGSEIYWAGDEVVAIAAVDEPTVRDAVRAVKVDYERLPHLVIDSEEPPHNIPPDTSPLGLDDLEDMARNQVPTAQMVKEINERGITFKPEEAPLDRMPADIAKAVKSAKQKPAEKKPPAWYKPAAAETQGDADAAFQLPTWSSRKGFTDYRSSRIAALRRMALFANGPIVITC
;
A
#
# COMPACT_ATOMS: atom_id res chain seq x y z
N MET A 1 2.96 -2.40 38.47
CA MET A 1 3.08 -3.30 37.30
C MET A 1 3.42 -4.69 37.85
N PRO A 2 2.76 -5.77 37.41
CA PRO A 2 3.15 -7.10 37.85
C PRO A 2 4.64 -7.33 37.51
N ALA A 3 5.35 -8.04 38.38
CA ALA A 3 6.78 -8.27 38.29
C ALA A 3 7.17 -8.81 36.91
N GLU A 4 8.32 -8.38 36.39
CA GLU A 4 8.87 -8.86 35.11
C GLU A 4 8.88 -10.40 35.07
N ASP A 5 7.98 -10.99 34.29
CA ASP A 5 8.05 -12.41 33.94
C ASP A 5 9.30 -12.63 33.10
N LYS A 6 10.43 -12.85 33.76
CA LYS A 6 11.70 -13.24 33.14
C LYS A 6 11.59 -14.68 32.65
N TYR A 7 10.84 -14.88 31.58
CA TYR A 7 10.84 -16.13 30.85
C TYR A 7 12.22 -16.32 30.20
N ALA A 8 13.07 -17.10 30.87
CA ALA A 8 14.33 -17.54 30.31
C ALA A 8 14.07 -18.81 29.47
N TYR A 9 14.44 -18.78 28.19
CA TYR A 9 14.35 -19.98 27.36
C TYR A 9 15.22 -21.10 27.96
N PRO A 10 14.75 -22.37 27.92
CA PRO A 10 15.58 -23.51 28.32
C PRO A 10 16.88 -23.55 27.49
N PRO A 11 17.92 -24.24 27.96
CA PRO A 11 19.18 -24.38 27.23
C PRO A 11 18.94 -25.03 25.85
N ALA A 12 19.81 -24.74 24.89
CA ALA A 12 19.53 -24.98 23.46
C ALA A 12 19.31 -26.47 23.10
N ASP A 13 19.90 -27.37 23.88
CA ASP A 13 19.78 -28.82 23.84
C ASP A 13 18.42 -29.33 24.33
N GLU A 14 17.74 -28.60 25.22
CA GLU A 14 16.40 -28.95 25.72
C GLU A 14 15.26 -28.32 24.89
N ARG A 15 15.59 -27.49 23.90
CA ARG A 15 14.60 -26.85 23.02
C ARG A 15 14.06 -27.83 21.98
N THR A 16 12.73 -27.97 21.94
CA THR A 16 12.01 -28.81 20.96
C THR A 16 12.03 -28.22 19.56
N TYR A 17 11.78 -26.90 19.42
CA TYR A 17 11.53 -26.26 18.13
C TYR A 17 12.57 -25.19 17.76
N VAL A 18 13.02 -24.41 18.73
CA VAL A 18 13.91 -23.26 18.50
C VAL A 18 15.36 -23.75 18.33
N GLY A 19 15.99 -23.38 17.22
CA GLY A 19 17.38 -23.76 16.92
C GLY A 19 17.55 -25.17 16.34
N ARG A 20 16.46 -25.88 16.07
CA ARG A 20 16.48 -27.22 15.44
C ARG A 20 16.26 -27.11 13.94
N ARG A 21 16.93 -27.97 13.16
CA ARG A 21 16.69 -28.13 11.72
C ARG A 21 15.38 -28.88 11.52
N MET A 22 14.28 -28.14 11.34
CA MET A 22 12.97 -28.73 11.06
C MET A 22 12.59 -28.58 9.59
N GLY A 23 11.85 -29.56 9.08
CA GLY A 23 11.19 -29.43 7.79
C GLY A 23 10.14 -28.32 7.83
N ARG A 24 10.01 -27.57 6.74
CA ARG A 24 8.95 -26.57 6.62
C ARG A 24 7.61 -27.30 6.50
N VAL A 25 6.59 -26.90 7.28
CA VAL A 25 5.27 -27.57 7.32
C VAL A 25 4.60 -27.60 5.94
N ASP A 26 4.76 -26.54 5.15
CA ASP A 26 4.28 -26.40 3.77
C ASP A 26 5.27 -26.97 2.73
N GLY A 27 6.41 -27.51 3.15
CA GLY A 27 7.50 -27.97 2.29
C GLY A 27 7.06 -29.10 1.36
N THR A 28 6.52 -30.17 1.92
CA THR A 28 6.07 -31.35 1.16
C THR A 28 4.98 -30.99 0.16
N ALA A 29 3.98 -30.21 0.56
CA ALA A 29 2.89 -29.82 -0.34
C ALA A 29 3.40 -28.99 -1.53
N LYS A 30 4.38 -28.11 -1.32
CA LYS A 30 4.97 -27.29 -2.39
C LYS A 30 5.90 -28.08 -3.30
N SER A 31 6.69 -29.02 -2.77
CA SER A 31 7.62 -29.83 -3.57
C SER A 31 6.93 -30.91 -4.40
N THR A 32 5.77 -31.38 -3.96
CA THR A 32 4.97 -32.41 -4.66
C THR A 32 3.94 -31.83 -5.64
N GLY A 33 3.77 -30.51 -5.68
CA GLY A 33 2.72 -29.87 -6.47
C GLY A 33 1.30 -30.01 -5.90
N HIS A 34 1.16 -30.57 -4.69
CA HIS A 34 -0.15 -30.66 -4.01
C HIS A 34 -0.62 -29.32 -3.40
N ALA A 35 0.28 -28.35 -3.23
CA ALA A 35 -0.09 -27.01 -2.80
C ALA A 35 -0.92 -26.32 -3.87
N LYS A 36 -2.18 -25.99 -3.54
CA LYS A 36 -3.06 -25.20 -4.41
C LYS A 36 -2.76 -23.71 -4.26
N TYR A 37 -2.44 -23.05 -5.35
CA TYR A 37 -2.28 -21.61 -5.45
C TYR A 37 -3.56 -20.97 -5.97
N THR A 38 -3.66 -19.65 -5.85
CA THR A 38 -4.85 -18.88 -6.26
C THR A 38 -5.26 -19.16 -7.71
N TYR A 39 -4.30 -19.44 -8.58
CA TYR A 39 -4.52 -19.72 -10.00
C TYR A 39 -5.06 -21.14 -10.27
N ASP A 40 -4.92 -22.07 -9.32
CA ASP A 40 -5.38 -23.45 -9.47
C ASP A 40 -6.88 -23.61 -9.13
N TYR A 41 -7.50 -22.57 -8.59
CA TYR A 41 -8.91 -22.57 -8.21
C TYR A 41 -9.80 -22.19 -9.40
N ASN A 42 -10.46 -23.20 -9.98
CA ASN A 42 -11.46 -23.03 -11.03
C ASN A 42 -12.88 -23.13 -10.44
N ALA A 43 -13.38 -22.03 -9.87
CA ALA A 43 -14.77 -21.95 -9.42
C ALA A 43 -15.74 -21.89 -10.62
N LYS A 44 -16.95 -22.45 -10.47
CA LYS A 44 -17.99 -22.30 -11.49
C LYS A 44 -18.37 -20.82 -11.61
N GLY A 45 -18.35 -20.29 -12.84
CA GLY A 45 -18.63 -18.87 -13.10
C GLY A 45 -17.48 -17.92 -12.77
N LEU A 46 -16.25 -18.44 -12.63
CA LEU A 46 -15.06 -17.62 -12.46
C LEU A 46 -14.84 -16.73 -13.69
N LEU A 47 -14.60 -15.44 -13.45
CA LEU A 47 -14.22 -14.48 -14.47
C LEU A 47 -12.75 -14.11 -14.33
N TYR A 48 -12.10 -13.83 -15.45
CA TYR A 48 -10.74 -13.35 -15.53
C TYR A 48 -10.75 -11.84 -15.66
N GLY A 49 -10.10 -11.16 -14.71
CA GLY A 49 -9.94 -9.72 -14.67
C GLY A 49 -8.55 -9.28 -15.14
N ALA A 50 -8.47 -8.24 -15.97
CA ALA A 50 -7.21 -7.62 -16.35
C ALA A 50 -7.33 -6.09 -16.37
N PHE A 51 -6.19 -5.41 -16.24
CA PHE A 51 -6.11 -3.96 -16.26
C PHE A 51 -5.41 -3.47 -17.52
N VAL A 52 -5.96 -2.43 -18.14
CA VAL A 52 -5.25 -1.58 -19.09
C VAL A 52 -4.42 -0.61 -18.27
N ARG A 53 -3.11 -0.70 -18.43
CA ARG A 53 -2.13 0.09 -17.66
C ARG A 53 -1.52 1.20 -18.50
N SER A 54 -1.16 2.29 -17.84
CA SER A 54 -0.41 3.38 -18.48
C SER A 54 0.99 2.92 -18.86
N PRO A 55 1.44 3.12 -20.13
CA PRO A 55 2.83 2.89 -20.51
C PRO A 55 3.76 4.06 -20.12
N TYR A 56 3.22 5.17 -19.62
CA TYR A 56 3.96 6.41 -19.37
C TYR A 56 4.17 6.66 -17.89
N ALA A 57 5.37 7.14 -17.54
CA ALA A 57 5.74 7.52 -16.19
C ALA A 57 5.01 8.79 -15.71
N HIS A 58 4.74 9.76 -16.59
CA HIS A 58 3.87 10.88 -16.27
C HIS A 58 3.06 11.26 -17.50
N ALA A 59 1.73 11.19 -17.37
CA ALA A 59 0.84 11.53 -18.46
C ALA A 59 -0.54 11.96 -17.96
N ARG A 60 -1.22 12.80 -18.73
CA ARG A 60 -2.64 13.11 -18.54
C ARG A 60 -3.48 12.29 -19.50
N ILE A 61 -4.57 11.72 -19.00
CA ILE A 61 -5.52 10.98 -19.82
C ILE A 61 -6.39 11.99 -20.57
N LYS A 62 -6.33 12.03 -21.90
CA LYS A 62 -7.20 12.89 -22.73
C LYS A 62 -8.54 12.24 -22.99
N ASN A 63 -8.52 10.99 -23.43
CA ASN A 63 -9.72 10.25 -23.82
C ASN A 63 -9.52 8.74 -23.65
N ILE A 64 -10.62 8.03 -23.39
CA ILE A 64 -10.64 6.56 -23.24
C ILE A 64 -11.77 6.03 -24.12
N ASN A 65 -11.46 5.08 -24.99
CA ASN A 65 -12.44 4.37 -25.80
C ASN A 65 -12.45 2.87 -25.45
N THR A 66 -13.52 2.43 -24.79
CA THR A 66 -13.78 1.03 -24.38
C THR A 66 -14.78 0.32 -25.30
N SER A 67 -15.31 0.99 -26.32
CA SER A 67 -16.44 0.48 -27.11
C SER A 67 -16.15 -0.81 -27.88
N GLU A 68 -14.90 -1.03 -28.30
CA GLU A 68 -14.50 -2.29 -28.94
C GLU A 68 -14.45 -3.44 -27.93
N ALA A 69 -13.88 -3.20 -26.74
CA ALA A 69 -13.80 -4.19 -25.67
C ALA A 69 -15.19 -4.60 -25.13
N GLU A 70 -16.11 -3.65 -25.00
CA GLU A 70 -17.50 -3.93 -24.55
C GLU A 70 -18.29 -4.79 -25.55
N LYS A 71 -17.94 -4.75 -26.83
CA LYS A 71 -18.59 -5.55 -27.89
C LYS A 71 -18.02 -6.96 -28.03
N MET A 72 -16.88 -7.25 -27.40
CA MET A 72 -16.25 -8.56 -27.51
C MET A 72 -17.07 -9.63 -26.80
N SER A 73 -17.28 -10.76 -27.49
CA SER A 73 -17.97 -11.91 -26.90
C SER A 73 -17.19 -12.43 -25.71
N GLY A 74 -17.84 -12.53 -24.54
CA GLY A 74 -17.23 -13.05 -23.32
C GLY A 74 -16.80 -11.98 -22.32
N VAL A 75 -16.75 -10.70 -22.71
CA VAL A 75 -16.57 -9.59 -21.76
C VAL A 75 -17.87 -9.38 -20.98
N LYS A 76 -17.76 -9.30 -19.65
CA LYS A 76 -18.90 -9.16 -18.73
C LYS A 76 -18.98 -7.79 -18.08
N ALA A 77 -17.83 -7.16 -17.82
CA ALA A 77 -17.78 -5.84 -17.22
C ALA A 77 -16.54 -5.08 -17.70
N VAL A 78 -16.71 -3.79 -17.93
CA VAL A 78 -15.63 -2.83 -18.18
C VAL A 78 -15.85 -1.64 -17.27
N GLU A 79 -14.83 -1.24 -16.53
CA GLU A 79 -14.90 -0.12 -15.58
C GLU A 79 -13.70 0.80 -15.79
N ILE A 80 -13.98 2.09 -15.96
CA ILE A 80 -12.96 3.13 -16.01
C ILE A 80 -12.58 3.49 -14.57
N VAL A 81 -11.34 3.15 -14.19
CA VAL A 81 -10.80 3.43 -12.85
C VAL A 81 -10.35 4.89 -12.76
N GLN A 82 -9.64 5.36 -13.78
CA GLN A 82 -9.19 6.75 -13.90
C GLN A 82 -9.92 7.46 -15.03
N LYS A 83 -10.64 8.53 -14.69
CA LYS A 83 -11.46 9.28 -15.64
C LYS A 83 -10.58 10.13 -16.57
N PRO A 84 -11.06 10.47 -17.77
CA PRO A 84 -10.42 11.49 -18.60
C PRO A 84 -10.22 12.79 -17.83
N GLY A 85 -9.04 13.39 -17.94
CA GLY A 85 -8.59 14.56 -17.17
C GLY A 85 -7.72 14.22 -15.95
N SER A 86 -7.69 12.95 -15.52
CA SER A 86 -6.77 12.49 -14.47
C SER A 86 -5.31 12.46 -14.96
N GLU A 87 -4.40 12.70 -14.03
CA GLU A 87 -2.95 12.69 -14.22
C GLU A 87 -2.36 11.43 -13.58
N ILE A 88 -1.54 10.73 -14.34
CA ILE A 88 -0.87 9.49 -13.97
C ILE A 88 0.55 9.83 -13.57
N TYR A 89 1.00 9.33 -12.42
CA TYR A 89 2.30 9.67 -11.84
C TYR A 89 3.38 8.59 -11.97
N TRP A 90 3.02 7.38 -12.44
CA TRP A 90 3.99 6.31 -12.70
C TRP A 90 3.54 5.38 -13.84
N ALA A 91 4.53 4.72 -14.44
CA ALA A 91 4.28 3.69 -15.45
C ALA A 91 3.69 2.44 -14.78
N GLY A 92 2.69 1.83 -15.42
CA GLY A 92 1.96 0.69 -14.88
C GLY A 92 0.73 1.05 -14.05
N ASP A 93 0.41 2.34 -13.90
CA ASP A 93 -0.82 2.76 -13.21
C ASP A 93 -2.08 2.24 -13.92
N GLU A 94 -3.10 1.87 -13.16
CA GLU A 94 -4.30 1.25 -13.68
C GLU A 94 -5.28 2.29 -14.23
N VAL A 95 -5.73 2.13 -15.48
CA VAL A 95 -6.64 3.08 -16.14
C VAL A 95 -8.03 2.48 -16.33
N VAL A 96 -8.11 1.29 -16.93
CA VAL A 96 -9.37 0.57 -17.18
C VAL A 96 -9.25 -0.84 -16.62
N ALA A 97 -10.28 -1.29 -15.93
CA ALA A 97 -10.43 -2.67 -15.50
C ALA A 97 -11.41 -3.39 -16.43
N ILE A 98 -11.11 -4.63 -16.80
CA ILE A 98 -11.94 -5.47 -17.69
C ILE A 98 -12.10 -6.84 -17.03
N ALA A 99 -13.31 -7.41 -17.08
CA ALA A 99 -13.59 -8.78 -16.66
C ALA A 99 -14.24 -9.58 -17.80
N ALA A 100 -13.71 -10.77 -18.08
CA ALA A 100 -14.19 -11.69 -19.12
C ALA A 100 -14.31 -13.13 -18.62
N VAL A 101 -14.92 -14.02 -19.40
CA VAL A 101 -15.13 -15.43 -19.03
C VAL A 101 -13.87 -16.31 -19.11
N ASP A 102 -12.85 -15.85 -19.81
CA ASP A 102 -11.59 -16.57 -20.04
C ASP A 102 -10.40 -15.61 -20.16
N GLU A 103 -9.20 -16.13 -19.86
CA GLU A 103 -7.96 -15.34 -19.91
C GLU A 103 -7.59 -14.84 -21.32
N PRO A 104 -7.69 -15.65 -22.40
CA PRO A 104 -7.44 -15.15 -23.75
C PRO A 104 -8.34 -13.95 -24.11
N THR A 105 -9.66 -14.07 -23.86
CA THR A 105 -10.60 -12.99 -24.13
C THR A 105 -10.31 -11.74 -23.33
N VAL A 106 -9.94 -11.83 -22.05
CA VAL A 106 -9.60 -10.62 -21.28
C VAL A 106 -8.34 -9.95 -21.82
N ARG A 107 -7.35 -10.73 -22.25
CA ARG A 107 -6.12 -10.19 -22.86
C ARG A 107 -6.38 -9.51 -24.19
N ASP A 108 -7.26 -10.07 -25.02
CA ASP A 108 -7.66 -9.46 -26.28
C ASP A 108 -8.51 -8.20 -26.06
N ALA A 109 -9.37 -8.19 -25.04
CA ALA A 109 -10.13 -7.01 -24.65
C ALA A 109 -9.24 -5.87 -24.16
N VAL A 110 -8.18 -6.14 -23.40
CA VAL A 110 -7.18 -5.13 -23.00
C VAL A 110 -6.51 -4.52 -24.24
N ARG A 111 -6.18 -5.32 -25.26
CA ARG A 111 -5.57 -4.83 -26.51
C ARG A 111 -6.52 -3.97 -27.35
N ALA A 112 -7.82 -4.20 -27.25
CA ALA A 112 -8.84 -3.46 -27.98
C ALA A 112 -9.12 -2.07 -27.38
N VAL A 113 -8.80 -1.83 -26.10
CA VAL A 113 -9.00 -0.53 -25.47
C VAL A 113 -7.98 0.49 -25.98
N LYS A 114 -8.49 1.65 -26.41
CA LYS A 114 -7.66 2.77 -26.90
C LYS A 114 -7.69 3.89 -25.87
N VAL A 115 -6.51 4.31 -25.42
CA VAL A 115 -6.36 5.42 -24.47
C VAL A 115 -5.44 6.48 -25.05
N ASP A 116 -5.93 7.70 -25.14
CA ASP A 116 -5.18 8.86 -25.59
C ASP A 116 -4.52 9.53 -24.39
N TYR A 117 -3.20 9.65 -24.44
CA TYR A 117 -2.40 10.26 -23.38
C TYR A 117 -1.69 11.52 -23.86
N GLU A 118 -1.65 12.52 -23.00
CA GLU A 118 -0.70 13.63 -23.08
C GLU A 118 0.51 13.30 -22.23
N ARG A 119 1.68 13.11 -22.83
CA ARG A 119 2.90 12.87 -22.05
C ARG A 119 3.33 14.16 -21.36
N LEU A 120 3.55 14.08 -20.05
CA LEU A 120 4.05 15.19 -19.27
C LEU A 120 5.52 14.94 -18.90
N PRO A 121 6.29 16.01 -18.63
CA PRO A 121 7.66 15.88 -18.13
C PRO A 121 7.65 15.09 -16.83
N HIS A 122 8.38 13.97 -16.79
CA HIS A 122 8.61 13.21 -15.57
C HIS A 122 10.07 13.29 -15.19
N LEU A 123 10.32 13.30 -13.88
CA LEU A 123 11.65 13.13 -13.33
C LEU A 123 11.88 11.64 -13.08
N VAL A 124 12.69 11.00 -13.93
CA VAL A 124 13.28 9.69 -13.60
C VAL A 124 14.52 10.00 -12.78
N ILE A 125 14.47 9.76 -11.47
CA ILE A 125 15.68 9.78 -10.65
C ILE A 125 16.35 8.41 -10.81
N ASP A 126 17.01 8.20 -11.95
CA ASP A 126 18.00 7.14 -12.07
C ASP A 126 19.29 7.69 -11.44
N SER A 127 19.52 7.35 -10.17
CA SER A 127 20.85 7.39 -9.53
C SER A 127 21.53 8.73 -9.18
N GLU A 128 20.90 9.90 -9.23
CA GLU A 128 21.51 11.13 -8.69
C GLU A 128 20.92 11.52 -7.33
N GLU A 129 21.79 11.41 -6.33
CA GLU A 129 21.77 11.91 -4.95
C GLU A 129 20.53 12.70 -4.49
N PRO A 130 19.98 12.41 -3.28
CA PRO A 130 18.91 13.22 -2.70
C PRO A 130 19.35 14.69 -2.72
N PRO A 131 18.50 15.62 -3.17
CA PRO A 131 18.87 17.01 -3.43
C PRO A 131 19.69 17.57 -2.27
N HIS A 132 20.98 17.77 -2.52
CA HIS A 132 21.98 18.12 -1.51
C HIS A 132 21.80 19.53 -0.90
N ASN A 133 20.77 20.25 -1.33
CA ASN A 133 20.53 21.63 -0.94
C ASN A 133 19.05 21.91 -0.67
N ILE A 134 18.28 20.91 -0.20
CA ILE A 134 17.02 21.23 0.47
C ILE A 134 17.40 21.94 1.77
N PRO A 135 16.94 23.19 2.00
CA PRO A 135 17.15 23.83 3.29
C PRO A 135 16.59 22.90 4.37
N PRO A 136 17.38 22.51 5.38
CA PRO A 136 16.92 21.58 6.41
C PRO A 136 15.66 22.15 7.04
N ASP A 137 14.67 21.28 7.26
CA ASP A 137 13.43 21.68 7.91
C ASP A 137 13.74 22.20 9.32
N THR A 138 13.56 23.51 9.52
CA THR A 138 13.75 24.18 10.81
C THR A 138 12.45 24.32 11.59
N SER A 139 11.33 23.81 11.07
CA SER A 139 10.04 23.88 11.75
C SER A 139 10.06 23.11 13.08
N PRO A 140 9.25 23.51 14.08
CA PRO A 140 9.18 22.80 15.35
C PRO A 140 8.69 21.35 15.16
N LEU A 141 9.20 20.41 15.96
CA LEU A 141 8.92 18.98 15.81
C LEU A 141 7.50 18.62 16.27
N GLY A 142 6.78 17.83 15.47
CA GLY A 142 5.54 17.15 15.84
C GLY A 142 5.77 15.79 16.50
N LEU A 143 4.69 15.20 17.00
CA LEU A 143 4.74 13.83 17.54
C LEU A 143 5.09 12.82 16.45
N ASP A 144 4.49 12.96 15.26
CA ASP A 144 4.77 12.12 14.09
C ASP A 144 6.25 12.22 13.66
N ASP A 145 6.84 13.42 13.70
CA ASP A 145 8.25 13.62 13.35
C ASP A 145 9.17 12.86 14.32
N LEU A 146 8.87 12.85 15.62
CA LEU A 146 9.61 12.09 16.63
C LEU A 146 9.46 10.57 16.45
N GLU A 147 8.26 10.11 16.07
CA GLU A 147 8.03 8.70 15.74
C GLU A 147 8.80 8.26 14.48
N ASP A 148 8.81 9.09 13.44
CA ASP A 148 9.54 8.80 12.20
C ASP A 148 11.07 8.78 12.44
N MET A 149 11.60 9.70 13.25
CA MET A 149 13.02 9.65 13.68
C MET A 149 13.34 8.35 14.41
N ALA A 150 12.44 7.88 15.30
CA ALA A 150 12.62 6.63 16.02
C ALA A 150 12.55 5.41 15.09
N ARG A 151 11.62 5.40 14.12
CA ARG A 151 11.50 4.33 13.10
C ARG A 151 12.74 4.25 12.20
N ASN A 152 13.34 5.40 11.89
CA ASN A 152 14.56 5.51 11.12
C ASN A 152 15.84 5.26 11.94
N GLN A 153 15.72 4.88 13.22
CA GLN A 153 16.85 4.55 14.11
C GLN A 153 17.85 5.70 14.27
N VAL A 154 17.38 6.95 14.24
CA VAL A 154 18.23 8.12 14.49
C VAL A 154 18.83 8.02 15.91
N PRO A 155 20.14 8.28 16.10
CA PRO A 155 20.76 8.22 17.42
C PRO A 155 20.07 9.14 18.46
N THR A 156 19.85 8.63 19.67
CA THR A 156 19.14 9.34 20.76
C THR A 156 19.73 10.72 21.06
N ALA A 157 21.07 10.86 21.03
CA ALA A 157 21.75 12.13 21.25
C ALA A 157 21.41 13.18 20.17
N GLN A 158 21.25 12.75 18.92
CA GLN A 158 20.84 13.61 17.82
C GLN A 158 19.38 14.04 17.98
N MET A 159 18.49 13.14 18.42
CA MET A 159 17.09 13.49 18.72
C MET A 159 16.99 14.55 19.83
N VAL A 160 17.75 14.40 20.92
CA VAL A 160 17.76 15.38 22.03
C VAL A 160 18.28 16.75 21.56
N LYS A 161 19.29 16.78 20.68
CA LYS A 161 19.80 18.02 20.09
C LYS A 161 18.71 18.74 19.28
N GLU A 162 18.02 18.01 18.40
CA GLU A 162 16.95 18.54 17.55
C GLU A 162 15.76 19.05 18.37
N ILE A 163 15.37 18.34 19.44
CA ILE A 163 14.30 18.76 20.37
C ILE A 163 14.64 20.08 21.05
N ASN A 164 15.90 20.26 21.47
CA ASN A 164 16.36 21.47 22.13
C ASN A 164 16.50 22.67 21.17
N GLU A 165 16.93 22.43 19.94
CA GLU A 165 17.16 23.47 18.93
C GLU A 165 15.85 23.93 18.27
N ARG A 166 14.99 22.99 17.86
CA ARG A 166 13.77 23.28 17.09
C ARG A 166 12.56 23.55 17.99
N GLY A 167 12.47 22.86 19.13
CA GLY A 167 11.29 22.88 20.01
C GLY A 167 10.18 21.96 19.52
N ILE A 168 9.07 21.89 20.27
CA ILE A 168 7.94 20.98 20.01
C ILE A 168 6.65 21.75 19.72
N THR A 169 5.75 21.15 18.94
CA THR A 169 4.41 21.71 18.65
C THR A 169 3.35 21.21 19.63
N PHE A 170 3.45 19.95 20.08
CA PHE A 170 2.50 19.32 20.99
C PHE A 170 2.77 19.71 22.45
N LYS A 171 1.75 19.57 23.30
CA LYS A 171 1.89 19.78 24.74
C LYS A 171 2.59 18.58 25.38
N PRO A 172 3.63 18.78 26.20
CA PRO A 172 4.36 17.69 26.85
C PRO A 172 3.49 16.71 27.64
N GLU A 173 2.35 17.17 28.17
CA GLU A 173 1.43 16.33 28.97
C GLU A 173 0.62 15.33 28.13
N GLU A 174 0.48 15.55 26.82
CA GLU A 174 -0.35 14.74 25.92
C GLU A 174 0.45 13.64 25.20
N ALA A 175 1.77 13.64 25.31
CA ALA A 175 2.63 12.68 24.62
C ALA A 175 2.78 11.36 25.40
N PRO A 176 2.80 10.21 24.71
CA PRO A 176 3.05 8.90 25.34
C PRO A 176 4.53 8.73 25.71
N LEU A 177 4.96 9.45 26.76
CA LEU A 177 6.34 9.49 27.25
C LEU A 177 6.86 8.12 27.71
N ASP A 178 5.97 7.19 28.08
CA ASP A 178 6.32 5.84 28.53
C ASP A 178 6.88 4.95 27.42
N ARG A 179 6.64 5.31 26.14
CA ARG A 179 7.12 4.55 24.97
C ARG A 179 8.45 5.05 24.43
N MET A 180 8.99 6.13 25.00
CA MET A 180 10.21 6.77 24.53
C MET A 180 11.40 6.47 25.46
N PRO A 181 12.64 6.43 24.94
CA PRO A 181 13.84 6.38 25.77
C PRO A 181 13.88 7.51 26.80
N ALA A 182 14.38 7.23 28.01
CA ALA A 182 14.33 8.15 29.15
C ALA A 182 14.96 9.53 28.87
N ASP A 183 16.01 9.58 28.05
CA ASP A 183 16.70 10.81 27.69
C ASP A 183 15.86 11.71 26.78
N ILE A 184 15.07 11.11 25.87
CA ILE A 184 14.14 11.84 24.98
C ILE A 184 12.95 12.34 25.79
N ALA A 185 12.39 11.50 26.68
CA ALA A 185 11.29 11.90 27.56
C ALA A 185 11.68 13.09 28.46
N LYS A 186 12.92 13.14 28.93
CA LYS A 186 13.45 14.29 29.69
C LYS A 186 13.59 15.54 28.83
N ALA A 187 14.10 15.40 27.60
CA ALA A 187 14.26 16.51 26.66
C ALA A 187 12.92 17.12 26.24
N VAL A 188 11.90 16.29 25.95
CA VAL A 188 10.54 16.72 25.59
C VAL A 188 9.88 17.51 26.72
N LYS A 189 10.08 17.09 27.99
CA LYS A 189 9.55 17.82 29.16
C LYS A 189 10.19 19.20 29.35
N SER A 190 11.43 19.39 28.90
CA SER A 190 12.15 20.68 29.02
C SER A 190 12.07 21.56 27.77
N ALA A 191 11.48 21.06 26.67
CA ALA A 191 11.46 21.75 25.39
C ALA A 191 10.49 22.93 25.37
N LYS A 192 10.83 23.99 24.63
CA LYS A 192 9.96 25.15 24.42
C LYS A 192 8.89 24.82 23.38
N GLN A 193 7.62 25.07 23.72
CA GLN A 193 6.50 24.92 22.81
C GLN A 193 6.47 26.10 21.82
N LYS A 194 6.42 25.81 20.52
CA LYS A 194 6.26 26.82 19.45
C LYS A 194 4.99 26.51 18.63
N PRO A 195 4.26 27.52 18.14
CA PRO A 195 3.08 27.29 17.31
C PRO A 195 3.48 26.57 16.01
N ALA A 196 2.60 25.69 15.52
CA ALA A 196 2.85 24.92 14.31
C ALA A 196 2.92 25.84 13.07
N GLU A 197 4.06 25.84 12.40
CA GLU A 197 4.25 26.53 11.14
C GLU A 197 3.67 25.66 10.01
N LYS A 198 3.03 26.29 8.99
CA LYS A 198 2.47 25.54 7.85
C LYS A 198 3.63 24.94 7.04
N LYS A 199 3.89 23.65 7.22
CA LYS A 199 4.84 22.90 6.38
C LYS A 199 4.44 23.04 4.90
N PRO A 200 5.39 23.24 3.96
CA PRO A 200 5.08 23.12 2.55
C PRO A 200 4.49 21.72 2.30
N PRO A 201 3.50 21.59 1.40
CA PRO A 201 2.86 20.30 1.17
C PRO A 201 3.93 19.28 0.77
N ALA A 202 3.95 18.14 1.47
CA ALA A 202 4.83 17.05 1.09
C ALA A 202 4.57 16.69 -0.39
N TRP A 203 5.65 16.53 -1.16
CA TRP A 203 5.54 16.13 -2.57
C TRP A 203 4.88 14.75 -2.74
N TYR A 204 4.88 13.95 -1.67
CA TYR A 204 4.16 12.70 -1.57
C TYR A 204 2.76 12.92 -0.95
N LYS A 205 1.72 12.76 -1.78
CA LYS A 205 0.32 12.71 -1.31
C LYS A 205 -0.10 11.25 -1.16
N PRO A 206 -0.34 10.72 0.05
CA PRO A 206 -1.05 9.45 0.16
C PRO A 206 -2.45 9.63 -0.42
N ALA A 207 -2.76 8.90 -1.49
CA ALA A 207 -4.08 8.86 -2.08
C ALA A 207 -5.03 8.10 -1.13
N ALA A 208 -5.56 8.78 -0.11
CA ALA A 208 -6.64 8.28 0.71
C ALA A 208 -7.97 8.70 0.08
N ALA A 209 -8.73 7.73 -0.43
CA ALA A 209 -10.13 7.91 -0.80
C ALA A 209 -10.97 7.22 0.29
N GLU A 210 -11.71 8.00 1.05
CA GLU A 210 -12.66 7.49 2.04
C GLU A 210 -14.02 7.33 1.37
N THR A 211 -14.54 6.10 1.32
CA THR A 211 -15.91 5.83 0.89
C THR A 211 -16.63 5.09 1.99
N GLN A 212 -17.71 5.69 2.48
CA GLN A 212 -18.62 5.09 3.44
C GLN A 212 -19.52 4.08 2.71
N GLY A 213 -19.48 2.83 3.19
CA GLY A 213 -20.32 1.73 2.71
C GLY A 213 -20.36 0.66 3.79
N ASP A 214 -21.54 0.05 3.93
CA ASP A 214 -21.87 -0.91 4.97
C ASP A 214 -20.87 -2.08 5.05
N ALA A 215 -20.21 -2.22 6.20
CA ALA A 215 -19.09 -3.14 6.39
C ALA A 215 -19.54 -4.61 6.39
N ASP A 216 -20.79 -4.88 6.79
CA ASP A 216 -21.25 -6.24 7.03
C ASP A 216 -21.62 -7.00 5.73
N ALA A 217 -21.87 -6.29 4.63
CA ALA A 217 -22.08 -6.89 3.32
C ALA A 217 -20.76 -7.18 2.56
N ALA A 218 -19.65 -6.52 2.94
CA ALA A 218 -18.38 -6.60 2.20
C ALA A 218 -17.58 -7.90 2.45
N PHE A 219 -17.90 -8.65 3.51
CA PHE A 219 -17.17 -9.84 3.94
C PHE A 219 -17.81 -11.18 3.52
N GLN A 220 -18.97 -11.15 2.85
CA GLN A 220 -19.69 -12.39 2.48
C GLN A 220 -19.18 -13.04 1.18
N LEU A 221 -18.37 -12.34 0.39
CA LEU A 221 -17.71 -12.93 -0.78
C LEU A 221 -16.30 -13.42 -0.39
N PRO A 222 -15.98 -14.71 -0.57
CA PRO A 222 -14.62 -15.19 -0.38
C PRO A 222 -13.72 -14.59 -1.48
N THR A 223 -13.00 -13.53 -1.12
CA THR A 223 -11.98 -12.92 -1.96
C THR A 223 -10.62 -13.53 -1.59
N TRP A 224 -9.97 -14.14 -2.57
CA TRP A 224 -8.68 -14.80 -2.39
C TRP A 224 -7.57 -13.89 -2.90
N SER A 225 -6.60 -13.55 -2.03
CA SER A 225 -5.47 -12.68 -2.37
C SER A 225 -4.15 -13.37 -2.00
N SER A 226 -3.15 -13.26 -2.87
CA SER A 226 -1.83 -13.87 -2.68
C SER A 226 -0.87 -13.04 -1.79
N ARG A 227 -1.32 -11.90 -1.26
CA ARG A 227 -0.47 -11.00 -0.45
C ARG A 227 -0.50 -11.32 1.05
N LYS A 228 0.69 -11.25 1.67
CA LYS A 228 0.85 -11.24 3.14
C LYS A 228 0.52 -9.84 3.66
N GLY A 229 -0.55 -9.72 4.43
CA GLY A 229 -1.02 -8.46 5.03
C GLY A 229 -2.45 -8.14 4.59
N PHE A 230 -3.43 -8.69 5.31
CA PHE A 230 -4.87 -8.50 5.04
C PHE A 230 -5.40 -7.16 5.57
N THR A 231 -4.63 -6.43 6.38
CA THR A 231 -5.17 -5.41 7.28
C THR A 231 -5.14 -3.97 6.78
N ASP A 232 -4.50 -3.63 5.65
CA ASP A 232 -4.31 -2.21 5.29
C ASP A 232 -4.48 -1.87 3.80
N TYR A 233 -5.43 -2.51 3.13
CA TYR A 233 -5.75 -2.20 1.73
C TYR A 233 -7.16 -1.59 1.62
N ARG A 234 -7.28 -0.32 1.99
CA ARG A 234 -8.47 0.53 1.73
C ARG A 234 -8.24 1.43 0.50
N SER A 235 -7.62 0.92 -0.56
CA SER A 235 -7.38 1.70 -1.78
C SER A 235 -8.48 1.49 -2.84
N SER A 236 -8.66 2.52 -3.68
CA SER A 236 -9.57 2.59 -4.84
C SER A 236 -9.56 1.36 -5.75
N ARG A 237 -8.46 0.61 -5.76
CA ARG A 237 -8.24 -0.62 -6.54
C ARG A 237 -9.18 -1.75 -6.13
N ILE A 238 -9.39 -1.98 -4.82
CA ILE A 238 -10.37 -2.97 -4.34
C ILE A 238 -11.79 -2.48 -4.59
N ALA A 239 -12.05 -1.18 -4.54
CA ALA A 239 -13.38 -0.64 -4.82
C ALA A 239 -13.79 -0.84 -6.29
N ALA A 240 -12.89 -0.63 -7.25
CA ALA A 240 -13.13 -0.95 -8.65
C ALA A 240 -13.34 -2.46 -8.86
N LEU A 241 -12.45 -3.30 -8.31
CA LEU A 241 -12.59 -4.75 -8.41
C LEU A 241 -13.87 -5.29 -7.76
N ARG A 242 -14.31 -4.69 -6.65
CA ARG A 242 -15.58 -5.01 -5.99
C ARG A 242 -16.78 -4.54 -6.81
N ARG A 243 -16.74 -3.35 -7.41
CA ARG A 243 -17.78 -2.89 -8.33
C ARG A 243 -17.88 -3.80 -9.55
N MET A 244 -16.77 -4.25 -10.11
CA MET A 244 -16.76 -5.26 -11.17
C MET A 244 -17.35 -6.61 -10.73
N ALA A 245 -16.99 -7.11 -9.54
CA ALA A 245 -17.53 -8.37 -9.02
C ALA A 245 -19.06 -8.28 -8.75
N LEU A 246 -19.53 -7.13 -8.25
CA LEU A 246 -20.95 -6.81 -8.08
C LEU A 246 -21.67 -6.72 -9.43
N PHE A 247 -21.06 -6.11 -10.45
CA PHE A 247 -21.64 -6.01 -11.79
C PHE A 247 -21.68 -7.34 -12.53
N ALA A 248 -20.72 -8.23 -12.29
CA ALA A 248 -20.54 -9.46 -13.05
C ALA A 248 -21.16 -10.71 -12.40
N ASN A 249 -21.76 -10.58 -11.20
CA ASN A 249 -22.43 -11.67 -10.45
C ASN A 249 -21.59 -12.97 -10.35
N GLY A 250 -20.27 -12.85 -10.11
CA GLY A 250 -19.38 -14.01 -10.03
C GLY A 250 -18.01 -13.71 -9.41
N PRO A 251 -17.28 -14.75 -8.94
CA PRO A 251 -15.92 -14.59 -8.42
C PRO A 251 -14.95 -14.19 -9.55
N ILE A 252 -14.08 -13.21 -9.30
CA ILE A 252 -13.10 -12.71 -10.27
C ILE A 252 -11.67 -13.11 -9.84
N VAL A 253 -10.92 -13.74 -10.73
CA VAL A 253 -9.47 -13.94 -10.62
C VAL A 253 -8.79 -12.89 -11.48
N ILE A 254 -7.91 -12.09 -10.87
CA ILE A 254 -7.21 -11.00 -11.56
C ILE A 254 -5.88 -11.53 -12.05
N THR A 255 -5.67 -11.46 -13.36
CA THR A 255 -4.40 -11.71 -14.01
C THR A 255 -3.62 -10.40 -14.10
N CYS A 256 -2.38 -10.40 -13.60
CA CYS A 256 -1.50 -9.23 -13.60
C CYS A 256 -0.86 -8.96 -14.96
#